data_AF-A0A497N130-F1
#
_entry.id   AF-A0A497N130-F1
#
_cell.length_a   1.000
_cell.length_b   1.000
_cell.length_c   1.000
_cell.angle_alpha   90.00
_cell.angle_beta   90.00
_cell.angle_gamma   90.00
#
_symmetry.space_group_name_H-M   'P 1'
#
loop_
_entity.id
_entity.type
_entity.pdbx_description
1 polymer ?
#
loop_
_entity_poly.entity_id
_entity_poly.type
_entity_poly.pdbx_seq_one_letter_code
_entity_poly.pdbx_strand_id
1 'polypeptide(L)'
;MNIKKVKLHISNALRELEDALDSYVKGNPKRMRFKIWKASSEVEYALFIFEVLGEFSNNTQSLPKKSEKKRDIAEYIVKPQEFLQKALTFLREEKIDEAYKNILAGRELLMEFQEKVERKPHTKV
;
A
#
# COMPACT_ATOMS: atom_id res chain seq x y z
N MET A 1 17.91 -2.90 -11.14
CA MET A 1 16.91 -2.56 -10.10
C MET A 1 17.48 -1.72 -8.95
N ASN A 2 16.94 -0.52 -8.68
CA ASN A 2 17.40 0.35 -7.58
C ASN A 2 16.71 0.00 -6.25
N ILE A 3 17.10 -1.13 -5.65
CA ILE A 3 16.53 -1.65 -4.40
C ILE A 3 16.58 -0.62 -3.26
N LYS A 4 17.60 0.25 -3.23
CA LYS A 4 17.71 1.31 -2.21
C LYS A 4 16.55 2.31 -2.31
N LYS A 5 16.21 2.74 -3.53
CA LYS A 5 15.05 3.63 -3.76
C LYS A 5 13.73 2.94 -3.41
N VAL A 6 13.56 1.67 -3.79
CA VAL A 6 12.38 0.89 -3.40
C VAL A 6 12.22 0.85 -1.88
N LYS A 7 13.29 0.48 -1.15
CA LYS A 7 13.28 0.43 0.32
C LYS A 7 12.91 1.78 0.92
N LEU A 8 13.44 2.88 0.38
CA LEU A 8 13.12 4.24 0.82
C LEU A 8 11.62 4.55 0.71
N HIS A 9 11.01 4.27 -0.45
CA HIS A 9 9.58 4.54 -0.66
C HIS A 9 8.69 3.64 0.20
N ILE A 10 9.07 2.37 0.40
CA ILE A 10 8.35 1.50 1.34
C ILE A 10 8.44 2.03 2.78
N SER A 11 9.62 2.49 3.22
CA SER A 11 9.78 3.10 4.55
C SER A 11 8.99 4.40 4.72
N ASN A 12 8.92 5.24 3.67
CA ASN A 12 8.09 6.43 3.68
C ASN A 12 6.60 6.07 3.80
N ALA A 13 6.13 5.09 3.03
CA ALA A 13 4.76 4.61 3.11
C ALA A 13 4.40 4.11 4.52
N LEU A 14 5.28 3.32 5.15
CA LEU A 14 5.11 2.86 6.52
C LEU A 14 4.96 4.02 7.52
N ARG A 15 5.80 5.05 7.40
CA ARG A 15 5.71 6.25 8.25
C ARG A 15 4.39 7.00 8.04
N GLU A 16 3.95 7.15 6.79
CA GLU A 16 2.66 7.82 6.52
C GLU A 16 1.47 6.98 7.02
N LEU A 17 1.55 5.64 7.00
CA LEU A 17 0.53 4.77 7.59
C LEU A 17 0.50 4.84 9.12
N GLU A 18 1.67 4.93 9.76
CA GLU A 18 1.75 5.17 11.20
C GLU A 18 1.08 6.49 11.58
N ASP A 19 1.40 7.57 10.87
CA ASP A 19 0.74 8.87 11.04
C ASP A 19 -0.78 8.82 10.76
N ALA A 20 -1.22 7.95 9.85
CA ALA A 20 -2.63 7.74 9.57
C ALA A 20 -3.34 7.06 10.74
N LEU A 21 -2.74 6.01 11.30
CA LEU A 21 -3.27 5.31 12.48
C LEU A 21 -3.37 6.26 13.68
N ASP A 22 -2.32 7.04 13.90
CA ASP A 22 -2.28 8.07 14.93
C ASP A 22 -3.40 9.10 14.77
N SER A 23 -3.63 9.54 13.53
CA SER A 23 -4.70 10.49 13.20
C SER A 23 -6.09 9.87 13.37
N TYR A 24 -6.25 8.57 13.10
CA TYR A 24 -7.49 7.84 13.32
C TYR A 24 -7.83 7.77 14.82
N VAL A 25 -6.87 7.36 15.65
CA VAL A 25 -7.01 7.28 17.11
C VAL A 25 -7.35 8.66 17.71
N LYS A 26 -6.74 9.73 17.18
CA LYS A 26 -7.00 11.12 17.59
C LYS A 26 -8.31 11.71 17.03
N GLY A 27 -9.13 10.93 16.31
CA GLY A 27 -10.41 11.39 15.76
C GLY A 27 -10.27 12.43 14.63
N ASN A 28 -9.16 12.40 13.86
CA ASN A 28 -8.90 13.31 12.75
C ASN A 28 -8.99 12.59 11.38
N PRO A 29 -10.21 12.29 10.89
CA PRO A 29 -10.40 11.51 9.67
C PRO A 29 -9.88 12.22 8.41
N LYS A 30 -9.87 13.56 8.39
CA LYS A 30 -9.33 14.33 7.25
C LYS A 30 -7.82 14.12 7.13
N ARG A 31 -7.09 14.21 8.25
CA ARG A 31 -5.64 13.97 8.28
C ARG A 31 -5.31 12.51 8.00
N MET A 32 -6.05 11.58 8.61
CA MET A 32 -5.91 10.14 8.33
C MET A 32 -6.02 9.84 6.83
N ARG A 33 -7.08 10.33 6.15
CA ARG A 33 -7.25 10.12 4.70
C ARG A 33 -6.09 10.70 3.88
N PHE A 34 -5.64 11.90 4.22
CA PHE A 34 -4.50 12.53 3.53
C PHE A 34 -3.21 11.70 3.68
N LYS A 35 -2.99 11.13 4.86
CA LYS A 35 -1.84 10.26 5.15
C LYS A 35 -1.91 8.93 4.40
N ILE A 36 -3.10 8.31 4.32
CA ILE A 36 -3.32 7.12 3.50
C ILE A 36 -3.07 7.40 2.01
N TRP A 37 -3.50 8.57 1.52
CA TRP A 37 -3.20 9.00 0.14
C TRP A 37 -1.70 9.09 -0.14
N LYS A 38 -0.94 9.70 0.77
CA LYS A 38 0.52 9.76 0.66
C LYS A 38 1.16 8.37 0.67
N ALA A 39 0.74 7.51 1.60
CA ALA A 39 1.22 6.13 1.65
C ALA A 39 0.95 5.40 0.32
N SER A 40 -0.24 5.58 -0.25
CA SER A 40 -0.61 4.99 -1.54
C SER A 40 0.31 5.46 -2.67
N SER A 41 0.61 6.76 -2.74
CA SER A 41 1.54 7.31 -3.73
C SER A 41 2.96 6.77 -3.60
N GLU A 42 3.47 6.63 -2.38
CA GLU A 42 4.79 6.04 -2.11
C GLU A 42 4.84 4.56 -2.54
N VAL A 43 3.78 3.79 -2.26
CA VAL A 43 3.67 2.37 -2.65
C VAL A 43 3.59 2.22 -4.18
N GLU A 44 2.78 3.02 -4.86
CA GLU A 44 2.69 3.01 -6.33
C GLU A 44 4.04 3.35 -6.97
N TYR A 45 4.77 4.32 -6.42
CA TYR A 45 6.09 4.65 -6.96
C TYR A 45 7.13 3.55 -6.69
N ALA A 46 7.03 2.85 -5.54
CA ALA A 46 7.86 1.67 -5.29
C ALA A 46 7.59 0.54 -6.30
N LEU A 47 6.32 0.28 -6.64
CA LEU A 47 5.92 -0.68 -7.68
C LEU A 47 6.41 -0.26 -9.06
N PHE A 48 6.25 1.02 -9.41
CA PHE A 48 6.75 1.57 -10.67
C PHE A 48 8.26 1.35 -10.84
N ILE A 49 9.06 1.58 -9.78
CA ILE A 49 10.50 1.30 -9.81
C ILE A 49 10.78 -0.20 -10.01
N PHE A 50 9.97 -1.05 -9.40
CA PHE A 50 10.07 -2.51 -9.56
C PHE A 50 9.80 -2.96 -10.99
N GLU A 51 8.71 -2.49 -11.59
CA GLU A 51 8.27 -2.92 -12.93
C GLU A 51 9.14 -2.31 -14.03
N VAL A 52 9.43 -1.01 -13.96
CA VAL A 52 10.13 -0.28 -15.04
C VAL A 52 11.65 -0.44 -14.97
N LEU A 53 12.23 -0.54 -13.77
CA LEU A 53 13.69 -0.59 -13.59
C LEU A 53 14.21 -1.97 -13.14
N GLY A 54 13.31 -2.96 -13.01
CA GLY A 54 13.62 -4.30 -12.55
C GLY A 54 13.81 -5.35 -13.66
N GLU A 55 13.52 -5.04 -14.93
CA GLU A 55 13.33 -6.07 -15.97
C GLU A 55 12.42 -7.22 -15.48
N PHE A 56 11.34 -6.89 -14.76
CA PHE A 56 10.29 -7.85 -14.42
C PHE A 56 9.49 -8.17 -15.69
N SER A 57 10.12 -8.92 -16.60
CA SER A 57 9.50 -9.40 -17.82
C SER A 57 8.57 -10.58 -17.49
N ASN A 58 7.32 -10.45 -17.91
CA ASN A 58 6.44 -11.58 -18.26
C ASN A 58 5.87 -12.45 -17.15
N ASN A 59 5.70 -11.95 -15.93
CA ASN A 59 4.75 -12.57 -15.02
C ASN A 59 3.56 -11.64 -14.88
N THR A 60 2.57 -11.79 -15.77
CA THR A 60 1.18 -11.38 -15.54
C THR A 60 0.65 -12.11 -14.31
N GLN A 61 1.18 -11.78 -13.13
CA GLN A 61 0.64 -12.22 -11.87
C GLN A 61 -0.72 -11.55 -11.78
N SER A 62 -1.76 -12.36 -11.95
CA SER A 62 -3.14 -11.93 -11.75
C SER A 62 -3.22 -11.17 -10.44
N LEU A 63 -3.73 -9.94 -10.50
CA LEU A 63 -4.06 -9.15 -9.32
C LEU A 63 -4.76 -10.06 -8.31
N PRO A 64 -4.30 -10.13 -7.05
CA PRO A 64 -4.99 -10.90 -6.04
C PRO A 64 -6.50 -10.60 -6.06
N LYS A 65 -7.31 -11.66 -5.97
CA LYS A 65 -8.77 -11.50 -5.99
C LYS A 65 -9.17 -10.54 -4.86
N LYS A 66 -9.93 -9.48 -5.21
CA LYS A 66 -10.53 -8.57 -4.22
C LYS A 66 -11.22 -9.40 -3.16
N SER A 67 -10.79 -9.26 -1.91
CA SER A 67 -11.44 -9.96 -0.81
C SER A 67 -12.77 -9.28 -0.51
N GLU A 68 -13.87 -10.03 -0.45
CA GLU A 68 -15.17 -9.52 0.00
C GLU A 68 -15.24 -9.30 1.52
N LYS A 69 -14.13 -9.50 2.24
CA LYS A 69 -14.10 -9.37 3.69
C LYS A 69 -14.40 -7.92 4.08
N LYS A 70 -15.46 -7.72 4.86
CA LYS A 70 -15.69 -6.45 5.57
C LYS A 70 -14.52 -6.23 6.52
N ARG A 71 -13.73 -5.19 6.26
CA ARG A 71 -12.64 -4.72 7.14
C ARG A 71 -13.05 -3.39 7.74
N ASP A 72 -12.64 -3.14 8.98
CA ASP A 72 -12.76 -1.81 9.57
C ASP A 72 -11.65 -0.86 9.05
N ILE A 73 -11.72 0.41 9.42
CA ILE A 73 -10.76 1.43 8.98
C ILE A 73 -9.35 1.14 9.52
N ALA A 74 -9.22 0.61 10.73
CA ALA A 74 -7.92 0.31 11.32
C ALA A 74 -7.22 -0.84 10.57
N GLU A 75 -7.97 -1.86 10.15
CA GLU A 75 -7.47 -2.96 9.32
C GLU A 75 -6.95 -2.47 7.97
N TYR A 76 -7.56 -1.43 7.38
CA TYR A 76 -7.06 -0.80 6.15
C TYR A 76 -5.76 0.00 6.34
N ILE A 77 -5.36 0.26 7.58
CA ILE A 77 -4.11 0.94 7.89
C ILE A 77 -3.05 -0.08 8.30
N VAL A 78 -3.39 -1.01 9.20
CA VAL A 78 -2.44 -1.97 9.79
C VAL A 78 -2.03 -3.07 8.80
N LYS A 79 -2.95 -3.65 8.04
CA LYS A 79 -2.58 -4.74 7.11
C LYS A 79 -1.61 -4.31 6.00
N PRO A 80 -1.77 -3.13 5.37
CA PRO A 80 -0.73 -2.63 4.47
C PRO A 80 0.62 -2.48 5.16
N GLN A 81 0.67 -2.03 6.42
CA GLN A 81 1.94 -1.96 7.16
C GLN A 81 2.59 -3.34 7.29
N GLU A 82 1.82 -4.37 7.65
CA GLU A 82 2.34 -5.74 7.76
C GLU A 82 2.94 -6.25 6.45
N PHE A 83 2.25 -6.03 5.33
CA PHE A 83 2.74 -6.41 4.01
C PHE A 83 4.01 -5.64 3.62
N LEU A 84 4.03 -4.32 3.81
CA LEU A 84 5.19 -3.49 3.50
C LEU A 84 6.40 -3.83 4.38
N GLN A 85 6.18 -4.17 5.65
CA GLN A 85 7.24 -4.62 6.55
C GLN A 85 7.83 -5.97 6.11
N LYS A 86 6.98 -6.91 5.65
CA LYS A 86 7.43 -8.17 5.04
C LYS A 86 8.20 -7.91 3.75
N ALA A 87 7.75 -6.99 2.91
CA ALA A 87 8.47 -6.61 1.70
C ALA A 87 9.89 -6.11 1.99
N LEU A 88 10.07 -5.27 3.02
CA LEU A 88 11.41 -4.84 3.45
C LEU A 88 12.29 -6.02 3.90
N THR A 89 11.72 -7.00 4.60
CA THR A 89 12.44 -8.22 4.99
C THR A 89 12.84 -9.05 3.77
N PHE A 90 11.94 -9.30 2.83
CA PHE A 90 12.26 -10.02 1.60
C PHE A 90 13.29 -9.30 0.72
N LEU A 91 13.26 -7.97 0.65
CA LEU A 91 14.30 -7.17 -0.02
C LEU A 91 15.67 -7.22 0.68
N ARG A 92 15.75 -7.61 1.96
CA ARG A 92 17.03 -7.87 2.64
C ARG A 92 17.54 -9.28 2.37
N GLU A 93 16.62 -10.23 2.20
CA GLU A 93 16.91 -11.63 1.87
C GLU A 93 17.08 -11.87 0.37
N GLU A 94 17.09 -10.82 -0.46
CA GLU A 94 17.17 -10.88 -1.93
C GLU A 94 16.04 -11.70 -2.58
N LYS A 95 14.92 -11.87 -1.87
CA LYS A 95 13.69 -12.53 -2.32
C LYS A 95 12.79 -11.53 -3.04
N ILE A 96 13.17 -11.19 -4.27
CA ILE A 96 12.61 -10.05 -5.01
C ILE A 96 11.14 -10.29 -5.38
N ASP A 97 10.76 -11.49 -5.79
CA ASP A 97 9.38 -11.85 -6.16
C ASP A 97 8.43 -11.76 -4.96
N GLU A 98 8.87 -12.24 -3.81
CA GLU A 98 8.11 -12.18 -2.56
C GLU A 98 7.96 -10.75 -2.08
N ALA A 99 9.01 -9.93 -2.21
CA ALA A 99 8.93 -8.51 -1.93
C ALA A 99 7.88 -7.84 -2.82
N TYR A 100 7.93 -8.07 -4.13
CA TYR A 100 6.98 -7.52 -5.09
C TYR A 100 5.52 -7.89 -4.75
N LYS A 101 5.25 -9.19 -4.50
CA LYS A 101 3.91 -9.67 -4.10
C LYS A 101 3.38 -8.99 -2.85
N ASN A 102 4.24 -8.73 -1.86
CA ASN A 102 3.84 -8.06 -0.63
C ASN A 102 3.56 -6.57 -0.86
N ILE A 103 4.34 -5.88 -1.69
CA ILE A 103 4.06 -4.48 -2.04
C ILE A 103 2.73 -4.38 -2.78
N LEU A 104 2.47 -5.29 -3.73
CA LEU A 104 1.20 -5.35 -4.46
C LEU A 104 0.02 -5.61 -3.52
N ALA A 105 0.14 -6.53 -2.57
CA ALA A 105 -0.90 -6.79 -1.57
C ALA A 105 -1.18 -5.57 -0.68
N GLY A 106 -0.15 -4.83 -0.26
CA GLY A 106 -0.30 -3.57 0.46
C GLY A 106 -1.04 -2.52 -0.36
N ARG A 107 -0.67 -2.39 -1.64
CA ARG A 107 -1.30 -1.47 -2.60
C ARG A 107 -2.78 -1.75 -2.80
N GLU A 108 -3.18 -3.00 -2.95
CA GLU A 108 -4.58 -3.36 -3.17
C GLU A 108 -5.49 -2.99 -2.00
N LEU A 109 -5.00 -3.14 -0.78
CA LEU A 109 -5.75 -2.74 0.42
C LEU A 109 -5.92 -1.23 0.50
N LEU A 110 -4.87 -0.47 0.15
CA LEU A 110 -4.92 1.00 0.12
C LEU A 110 -5.90 1.49 -0.96
N MET A 111 -5.87 0.87 -2.15
CA MET A 111 -6.84 1.12 -3.22
C MET A 111 -8.27 0.82 -2.77
N GLU A 112 -8.50 -0.32 -2.11
CA GLU A 112 -9.83 -0.70 -1.61
C GLU A 112 -10.35 0.30 -0.58
N PHE A 113 -9.48 0.81 0.31
CA PHE A 113 -9.84 1.89 1.23
C PHE A 113 -10.23 3.17 0.48
N GLN A 114 -9.41 3.60 -0.49
CA GLN A 114 -9.69 4.79 -1.28
C GLN A 114 -11.02 4.66 -2.03
N GLU A 115 -11.27 3.53 -2.70
CA GLU A 115 -12.55 3.26 -3.37
C GLU A 115 -13.75 3.37 -2.41
N LYS A 116 -13.64 2.83 -1.19
CA LYS A 116 -14.71 2.86 -0.19
C LYS A 116 -14.97 4.26 0.36
N VAL A 117 -13.91 5.05 0.53
CA VAL A 117 -13.99 6.36 1.18
C VAL A 117 -14.30 7.48 0.18
N GLU A 118 -13.97 7.30 -1.09
CA GLU A 118 -14.19 8.30 -2.15
C GLU A 118 -15.47 8.08 -2.96
N ARG A 119 -15.99 6.85 -2.99
CA ARG A 119 -17.37 6.63 -3.43
C ARG A 119 -18.33 7.20 -2.38
N LYS A 120 -18.56 8.52 -2.44
CA LYS A 120 -19.81 9.08 -1.93
C LYS A 120 -20.98 8.35 -2.63
N PRO A 121 -22.09 8.04 -1.94
CA PRO A 121 -23.30 7.65 -2.64
C PRO A 121 -23.59 8.75 -3.67
N HIS A 122 -23.78 8.38 -4.93
CA HIS A 122 -24.39 9.29 -5.89
C HIS A 122 -25.77 9.62 -5.34
N THR A 123 -25.89 10.70 -4.56
CA THR A 123 -27.15 11.41 -4.40
C THR A 123 -27.54 11.82 -5.80
N LYS A 124 -28.50 11.09 -6.35
CA LYS A 124 -29.25 11.48 -7.55
C LYS A 124 -29.71 12.92 -7.31
N VAL A 125 -29.23 13.83 -8.15
CA VAL A 125 -29.82 15.16 -8.35
C VAL A 125 -30.64 15.06 -9.62
#